data_AF-A0A2G9LTA0-F1
#
_entry.id   AF-A0A2G9LTA0-F1
#
_cell.length_a   1.000
_cell.length_b   1.000
_cell.length_c   1.000
_cell.angle_alpha   90.00
_cell.angle_beta   90.00
_cell.angle_gamma   90.00
#
_symmetry.space_group_name_H-M   'P 1'
#
loop_
_entity.id
_entity.type
_entity.pdbx_description
1 polymer ?
#
loop_
_entity_poly.entity_id
_entity_poly.type
_entity_poly.pdbx_seq_one_letter_code
_entity_poly.pdbx_strand_id
1 'polypeptide(L)'
;MASRHSDDILAVPRVRILARKQGIDLGAVQGTGVFGNIRLADLQGQAGSPALNAAGQPVAAASPAVAHVAVAPGERPLSGAPSSAQPLAASHPEVLASPSTRRLARELKVDIGMVKGTGEHGMVTKTDIRDAAKGGIASAVQPTVQATASADMSARSISAPVRSPSSADLYIPMSATRAAIARKMTESSHAAALVTHMDEADVTDLVALREKEKERLAQQGIKLTYLPFFVKAVVVALQQHPYFNAMLDEPNQRIVLHKQYHIGIAVDTEEGLIVPVVRNADKLNILEVAAAIQDLSGRARTHKLRLDEMQGSTFSISSIGSVGGTHFTPLTNYPEVSILGIGSIRDRPAVRDGAVVVRKM
;
A
#
# COMPACT_ATOMS: atom_id res chain seq x y z
N MET A 1 -9.92 -52.53 13.11
CA MET A 1 -9.41 -51.18 12.82
C MET A 1 -8.10 -51.33 12.06
N ALA A 2 -8.10 -51.07 10.76
CA ALA A 2 -6.92 -51.27 9.91
C ALA A 2 -5.92 -50.12 10.10
N SER A 3 -4.67 -50.46 10.43
CA SER A 3 -3.56 -49.52 10.60
C SER A 3 -3.24 -48.83 9.26
N ARG A 4 -3.38 -47.50 9.18
CA ARG A 4 -2.96 -46.72 8.01
C ARG A 4 -1.42 -46.70 7.94
N HIS A 5 -0.86 -46.94 6.76
CA HIS A 5 0.59 -46.86 6.53
C HIS A 5 1.07 -45.40 6.67
N SER A 6 2.28 -45.20 7.21
CA SER A 6 2.87 -43.88 7.55
C SER A 6 2.92 -42.87 6.38
N ASP A 7 2.86 -43.35 5.13
CA ASP A 7 2.92 -42.52 3.93
C ASP A 7 1.56 -41.98 3.47
N ASP A 8 0.44 -42.58 3.91
CA ASP A 8 -0.93 -42.10 3.61
C ASP A 8 -1.45 -41.07 4.63
N ILE A 9 -0.65 -40.74 5.63
CA ILE A 9 -1.03 -39.80 6.69
C ILE A 9 -0.73 -38.38 6.25
N LEU A 10 -1.78 -37.63 5.90
CA LEU A 10 -1.65 -36.23 5.53
C LEU A 10 -1.39 -35.36 6.78
N ALA A 11 -0.12 -35.17 7.12
CA ALA A 11 0.30 -34.34 8.25
C ALA A 11 1.49 -33.47 7.83
N VAL A 12 1.40 -32.17 8.10
CA VAL A 12 2.46 -31.20 7.80
C VAL A 12 3.75 -31.53 8.58
N PRO A 13 4.96 -31.22 8.07
CA PRO A 13 6.23 -31.64 8.66
C PRO A 13 6.37 -31.30 10.16
N ARG A 14 5.85 -30.13 10.57
CA ARG A 14 5.88 -29.67 11.97
C ARG A 14 5.04 -30.53 12.92
N VAL A 15 3.91 -31.07 12.44
CA VAL A 15 3.02 -31.98 13.19
C VAL A 15 3.67 -33.36 13.32
N ARG A 16 4.33 -33.85 12.27
CA ARG A 16 5.10 -35.12 12.31
C ARG A 16 6.26 -35.07 13.30
N ILE A 17 6.98 -33.95 13.35
CA ILE A 17 8.09 -33.75 14.31
C ILE A 17 7.55 -33.69 15.75
N LEU A 18 6.43 -33.00 15.98
CA LEU A 18 5.83 -32.92 17.31
C LEU A 18 5.31 -34.27 17.80
N ALA A 19 4.62 -35.02 16.94
CA ALA A 19 4.11 -36.35 17.27
C ALA A 19 5.24 -37.32 17.63
N ARG A 20 6.36 -37.32 16.88
CA ARG A 20 7.57 -38.09 17.24
C ARG A 20 8.16 -37.68 18.59
N LYS A 21 8.18 -36.37 18.87
CA LYS A 21 8.70 -35.84 20.15
C LYS A 21 7.80 -36.17 21.33
N GLN A 22 6.50 -36.30 21.12
CA GLN A 22 5.49 -36.59 22.15
C GLN A 22 5.09 -38.06 22.21
N GLY A 23 5.67 -38.93 21.37
CA GLY A 23 5.33 -40.35 21.31
C GLY A 23 3.90 -40.64 20.82
N ILE A 24 3.28 -39.71 20.08
CA ILE A 24 1.89 -39.83 19.61
C ILE A 24 1.88 -40.58 18.28
N ASP A 25 1.09 -41.64 18.19
CA ASP A 25 0.85 -42.37 16.93
C ASP A 25 -0.15 -41.61 16.06
N LEU A 26 0.34 -41.06 14.94
CA LEU A 26 -0.49 -40.34 13.97
C LEU A 26 -1.52 -41.22 13.27
N GLY A 27 -1.34 -42.54 13.25
CA GLY A 27 -2.32 -43.47 12.66
C GLY A 27 -3.63 -43.55 13.45
N ALA A 28 -3.60 -43.18 14.73
CA ALA A 28 -4.74 -43.20 15.64
C ALA A 28 -5.43 -41.82 15.81
N VAL A 29 -4.88 -40.76 15.19
CA VAL A 29 -5.38 -39.39 15.33
C VAL A 29 -6.27 -39.03 14.14
N GLN A 30 -7.53 -38.72 14.42
CA GLN A 30 -8.47 -38.22 13.40
C GLN A 30 -8.15 -36.75 13.09
N GLY A 31 -7.64 -36.48 11.89
CA GLY A 31 -7.32 -35.12 11.46
C GLY A 31 -8.56 -34.27 11.19
N THR A 32 -8.62 -33.08 11.78
CA THR A 32 -9.71 -32.11 11.60
C THR A 32 -9.42 -31.10 10.48
N GLY A 33 -8.27 -31.21 9.83
CA GLY A 33 -7.87 -30.35 8.71
C GLY A 33 -8.57 -30.67 7.40
N VAL A 34 -8.43 -29.76 6.44
CA VAL A 34 -8.92 -29.94 5.06
C VAL A 34 -8.32 -31.24 4.49
N PHE A 35 -9.15 -32.07 3.86
CA PHE A 35 -8.81 -33.43 3.39
C PHE A 35 -8.44 -34.46 4.48
N GLY A 36 -8.80 -34.20 5.74
CA GLY A 36 -8.47 -35.09 6.87
C GLY A 36 -7.04 -34.90 7.39
N ASN A 37 -6.42 -33.75 7.10
CA ASN A 37 -5.07 -33.45 7.55
C ASN A 37 -4.99 -33.33 9.08
N ILE A 38 -4.00 -33.96 9.70
CA ILE A 38 -3.78 -33.85 11.14
C ILE A 38 -3.16 -32.48 11.45
N ARG A 39 -3.85 -31.69 12.26
CA ARG A 39 -3.43 -30.36 12.73
C ARG A 39 -2.78 -30.45 14.11
N LEU A 40 -2.11 -29.37 14.49
CA LEU A 40 -1.46 -29.27 15.81
C LEU A 40 -2.46 -29.38 16.97
N ALA A 41 -3.68 -28.86 16.79
CA ALA A 41 -4.75 -28.93 17.77
C ALA A 41 -5.24 -30.37 18.01
N ASP A 42 -5.18 -31.23 16.99
CA ASP A 42 -5.63 -32.63 17.08
C ASP A 42 -4.70 -33.45 17.98
N LEU A 43 -3.42 -33.08 18.07
CA LEU A 43 -2.45 -33.68 18.99
C LEU A 43 -2.61 -33.20 20.43
N GLN A 44 -3.14 -31.98 20.63
CA GLN A 44 -3.35 -31.41 21.97
C GLN A 44 -4.55 -32.05 22.68
N GLY A 45 -5.54 -32.58 21.94
CA GLY A 45 -6.70 -33.27 22.50
C GLY A 45 -6.43 -34.67 23.05
N GLN A 46 -5.27 -35.27 22.74
CA GLN A 46 -4.87 -36.60 23.23
C GLN A 46 -3.87 -36.56 24.38
N ALA A 47 -3.26 -35.40 24.66
CA ALA A 47 -2.44 -35.21 25.86
C ALA A 47 -3.37 -34.98 27.07
N GLY A 48 -3.58 -36.03 27.85
CA GLY A 48 -4.49 -36.06 29.00
C GLY A 48 -4.32 -34.87 29.97
N SER A 49 -5.46 -34.37 30.43
CA SER A 49 -5.59 -33.43 31.55
C SER A 49 -5.20 -34.08 32.89
N PRO A 50 -4.89 -33.26 33.90
CA PRO A 50 -5.73 -33.32 35.11
C PRO A 50 -6.46 -32.00 35.36
N ALA A 51 -7.73 -32.15 35.70
CA ALA A 51 -8.65 -31.11 36.10
C ALA A 51 -8.36 -30.57 37.52
N LEU A 52 -8.67 -29.30 37.74
CA LEU A 52 -9.14 -28.79 39.03
C LEU A 52 -10.38 -27.92 38.79
N ASN A 53 -11.46 -28.32 39.43
CA ASN A 53 -12.79 -27.73 39.37
C ASN A 53 -12.95 -26.59 40.40
N ALA A 54 -13.76 -25.61 39.98
CA ALA A 54 -14.81 -24.88 40.73
C ALA A 54 -14.45 -24.01 41.96
N ALA A 55 -14.80 -22.72 41.90
CA ALA A 55 -15.99 -22.15 42.57
C ALA A 55 -15.99 -20.60 42.53
N GLY A 56 -17.19 -19.98 42.44
CA GLY A 56 -17.45 -18.73 43.19
C GLY A 56 -17.81 -17.44 42.44
N GLN A 57 -19.04 -17.39 41.92
CA GLN A 57 -20.01 -16.26 41.90
C GLN A 57 -19.78 -14.91 41.15
N PRO A 58 -20.88 -14.30 40.64
CA PRO A 58 -20.88 -13.06 39.86
C PRO A 58 -21.17 -11.81 40.72
N VAL A 59 -20.60 -10.66 40.35
CA VAL A 59 -21.05 -9.35 40.85
C VAL A 59 -21.20 -8.38 39.70
N ALA A 60 -22.38 -7.77 39.66
CA ALA A 60 -22.81 -6.75 38.73
C ALA A 60 -22.25 -5.35 39.08
N ALA A 61 -22.44 -4.43 38.12
CA ALA A 61 -22.39 -2.97 38.23
C ALA A 61 -21.01 -2.30 38.36
N ALA A 62 -20.64 -1.53 37.33
CA ALA A 62 -20.83 -0.07 37.34
C ALA A 62 -20.07 0.57 36.16
N SER A 63 -20.81 1.23 35.28
CA SER A 63 -20.26 2.29 34.42
C SER A 63 -19.87 3.50 35.27
N PRO A 64 -18.93 4.32 34.79
CA PRO A 64 -19.16 5.75 34.84
C PRO A 64 -19.09 6.37 33.44
N ALA A 65 -20.14 7.13 33.16
CA ALA A 65 -20.16 8.17 32.15
C ALA A 65 -19.13 9.25 32.48
N VAL A 66 -18.50 9.83 31.45
CA VAL A 66 -17.83 11.12 31.58
C VAL A 66 -18.41 12.05 30.53
N ALA A 67 -18.87 13.18 31.06
CA ALA A 67 -19.68 14.21 30.44
C ALA A 67 -19.00 14.90 29.26
N HIS A 68 -19.81 15.17 28.23
CA HIS A 68 -19.60 16.26 27.31
C HIS A 68 -19.74 17.60 28.05
N VAL A 69 -18.74 18.47 27.90
CA VAL A 69 -18.90 19.91 28.16
C VAL A 69 -19.04 20.62 26.83
N ALA A 70 -20.23 21.17 26.64
CA ALA A 70 -20.59 22.10 25.59
C ALA A 70 -20.11 23.51 25.94
N VAL A 71 -19.65 24.26 24.94
CA VAL A 71 -19.60 25.72 24.98
C VAL A 71 -20.27 26.22 23.70
N ALA A 72 -21.34 26.98 23.87
CA ALA A 72 -22.10 27.66 22.82
C ALA A 72 -21.96 29.20 23.01
N PRO A 73 -22.59 30.06 22.20
CA PRO A 73 -21.91 30.93 21.23
C PRO A 73 -21.97 32.42 21.60
N GLY A 74 -21.12 33.24 20.96
CA GLY A 74 -21.18 34.70 21.01
C GLY A 74 -21.34 35.29 19.61
N GLU A 75 -22.42 36.05 19.41
CA GLU A 75 -22.85 36.68 18.17
C GLU A 75 -22.06 37.94 17.77
N ARG A 76 -22.34 38.33 16.52
CA ARG A 76 -21.82 39.37 15.61
C ARG A 76 -22.21 40.82 16.04
N PRO A 77 -21.67 41.90 15.42
CA PRO A 77 -22.27 42.45 14.17
C PRO A 77 -21.23 43.08 13.18
N LEU A 78 -21.29 42.82 11.86
CA LEU A 78 -21.97 43.52 10.74
C LEU A 78 -21.18 44.65 10.02
N SER A 79 -21.27 44.59 8.68
CA SER A 79 -21.15 45.63 7.64
C SER A 79 -19.83 45.65 6.83
N GLY A 80 -19.79 45.63 5.49
CA GLY A 80 -20.85 45.84 4.50
C GLY A 80 -20.56 45.23 3.11
N ALA A 81 -21.57 45.30 2.25
CA ALA A 81 -21.68 44.76 0.88
C ALA A 81 -21.19 45.76 -0.19
N PRO A 82 -21.51 45.58 -1.49
CA PRO A 82 -20.93 44.65 -2.45
C PRO A 82 -20.24 45.42 -3.61
N SER A 83 -19.31 44.77 -4.34
CA SER A 83 -18.85 45.30 -5.63
C SER A 83 -19.07 44.28 -6.73
N SER A 84 -19.99 44.65 -7.63
CA SER A 84 -20.21 44.08 -8.95
C SER A 84 -19.01 44.29 -9.87
N ALA A 85 -18.53 43.24 -10.53
CA ALA A 85 -17.79 43.36 -11.77
C ALA A 85 -18.23 42.25 -12.73
N GLN A 86 -18.68 42.67 -13.90
CA GLN A 86 -19.17 41.87 -15.00
C GLN A 86 -18.06 41.04 -15.69
N PRO A 87 -18.43 40.03 -16.52
CA PRO A 87 -17.50 39.08 -17.10
C PRO A 87 -16.68 39.75 -18.21
N LEU A 88 -15.34 39.63 -18.17
CA LEU A 88 -14.50 39.95 -19.31
C LEU A 88 -14.74 38.94 -20.44
N ALA A 89 -15.10 39.51 -21.58
CA ALA A 89 -15.39 38.84 -22.83
C ALA A 89 -14.22 37.96 -23.30
N ALA A 90 -14.59 36.85 -23.92
CA ALA A 90 -13.70 35.95 -24.63
C ALA A 90 -12.92 36.71 -25.71
N SER A 91 -11.60 36.51 -25.71
CA SER A 91 -10.69 36.90 -26.77
C SER A 91 -11.10 36.22 -28.08
N HIS A 92 -11.60 36.98 -29.05
CA HIS A 92 -11.76 36.49 -30.41
C HIS A 92 -10.39 36.43 -31.10
N PRO A 93 -10.04 35.31 -31.77
CA PRO A 93 -8.82 35.22 -32.57
C PRO A 93 -8.84 36.29 -33.66
N GLU A 94 -7.70 36.93 -33.89
CA GLU A 94 -7.57 38.03 -34.85
C GLU A 94 -7.79 37.51 -36.28
N VAL A 95 -9.03 37.63 -36.76
CA VAL A 95 -9.41 37.16 -38.10
C VAL A 95 -8.82 38.10 -39.15
N LEU A 96 -7.96 37.58 -40.01
CA LEU A 96 -7.41 38.28 -41.17
C LEU A 96 -8.53 38.51 -42.20
N ALA A 97 -8.94 39.76 -42.41
CA ALA A 97 -9.96 40.11 -43.41
C ALA A 97 -9.79 41.55 -43.90
N SER A 98 -9.96 41.76 -45.21
CA SER A 98 -9.90 43.10 -45.82
C SER A 98 -11.01 44.03 -45.29
N PRO A 99 -10.80 45.37 -45.23
CA PRO A 99 -11.82 46.32 -44.76
C PRO A 99 -13.16 46.23 -45.51
N SER A 100 -13.10 45.89 -46.79
CA SER A 100 -14.28 45.71 -47.64
C SER A 100 -15.08 44.44 -47.32
N THR A 101 -14.42 43.37 -46.87
CA THR A 101 -15.06 42.13 -46.41
C THR A 101 -15.75 42.34 -45.06
N ARG A 102 -15.12 43.07 -44.13
CA ARG A 102 -15.74 43.42 -42.82
C ARG A 102 -16.96 44.32 -42.95
N ARG A 103 -16.98 45.20 -43.96
CA ARG A 103 -18.16 46.02 -44.25
C ARG A 103 -19.32 45.15 -44.75
N LEU A 104 -19.05 44.20 -45.65
CA LEU A 104 -20.04 43.27 -46.18
C LEU A 104 -20.60 42.31 -45.11
N ALA A 105 -19.77 41.85 -44.17
CA ALA A 105 -20.22 41.00 -43.06
C ALA A 105 -21.20 41.73 -42.12
N ARG A 106 -20.94 43.02 -41.84
CA ARG A 106 -21.84 43.87 -41.04
C ARG A 106 -23.18 44.14 -41.75
N GLU A 107 -23.14 44.33 -43.06
CA GLU A 107 -24.33 44.57 -43.88
C GLU A 107 -25.23 43.32 -43.96
N LEU A 108 -24.61 42.13 -44.04
CA LEU A 108 -25.31 40.84 -44.11
C LEU A 108 -25.55 40.18 -42.74
N LYS A 109 -25.19 40.85 -41.63
CA LYS A 109 -25.31 40.35 -40.24
C LYS A 109 -24.66 38.98 -40.01
N VAL A 110 -23.53 38.71 -40.66
CA VAL A 110 -22.74 37.48 -40.51
C VAL A 110 -21.58 37.71 -39.55
N ASP A 111 -21.40 36.82 -38.57
CA ASP A 111 -20.24 36.86 -37.68
C ASP A 111 -18.99 36.36 -38.40
N ILE A 112 -18.06 37.28 -38.67
CA ILE A 112 -16.80 36.99 -39.36
C ILE A 112 -15.89 36.04 -38.57
N GLY A 113 -16.06 35.93 -37.26
CA GLY A 113 -15.34 35.00 -36.39
C GLY A 113 -15.68 33.53 -36.63
N MET A 114 -16.86 33.26 -37.20
CA MET A 114 -17.38 31.92 -37.46
C MET A 114 -17.26 31.50 -38.92
N VAL A 115 -16.74 32.38 -39.78
CA VAL A 115 -16.56 32.13 -41.22
C VAL A 115 -15.13 31.67 -41.48
N LYS A 116 -14.98 30.44 -41.98
CA LYS A 116 -13.68 29.90 -42.39
C LYS A 116 -13.22 30.61 -43.67
N GLY A 117 -12.12 31.38 -43.57
CA GLY A 117 -11.56 32.10 -44.71
C GLY A 117 -10.91 31.17 -45.72
N THR A 118 -11.22 31.36 -47.00
CA THR A 118 -10.64 30.57 -48.11
C THR A 118 -9.56 31.32 -48.90
N GLY A 119 -9.24 32.56 -48.51
CA GLY A 119 -8.24 33.39 -49.17
C GLY A 119 -6.79 33.05 -48.80
N GLU A 120 -5.85 33.69 -49.51
CA GLU A 120 -4.41 33.57 -49.28
C GLU A 120 -4.07 33.85 -47.80
N HIS A 121 -3.28 32.96 -47.18
CA HIS A 121 -2.96 32.96 -45.75
C HIS A 121 -4.16 32.85 -44.78
N GLY A 122 -5.29 32.27 -45.21
CA GLY A 122 -6.47 32.07 -44.36
C GLY A 122 -7.35 33.31 -44.21
N MET A 123 -7.21 34.29 -45.11
CA MET A 123 -8.00 35.52 -45.10
C MET A 123 -9.47 35.25 -45.47
N VAL A 124 -10.42 35.89 -44.78
CA VAL A 124 -11.84 35.83 -45.14
C VAL A 124 -12.13 36.71 -46.35
N THR A 125 -12.71 36.12 -47.39
CA THR A 125 -13.02 36.80 -48.66
C THR A 125 -14.50 37.21 -48.75
N LYS A 126 -14.85 38.05 -49.73
CA LYS A 126 -16.24 38.49 -49.93
C LYS A 126 -17.18 37.36 -50.35
N THR A 127 -16.67 36.30 -50.95
CA THR A 127 -17.44 35.11 -51.33
C THR A 127 -17.82 34.31 -50.09
N ASP A 128 -16.88 34.10 -49.15
CA ASP A 128 -17.12 33.36 -47.91
C ASP A 128 -18.24 33.98 -47.06
N ILE A 129 -18.32 35.31 -47.01
CA ILE A 129 -19.39 36.03 -46.30
C ILE A 129 -20.74 35.90 -47.00
N ARG A 130 -20.77 35.88 -48.34
CA ARG A 130 -22.03 35.70 -49.08
C ARG A 130 -22.54 34.28 -48.98
N ASP A 131 -21.65 33.30 -48.90
CA ASP A 131 -22.01 31.90 -48.77
C ASP A 131 -22.51 31.60 -47.35
N ALA A 132 -21.89 32.20 -46.33
CA ALA A 132 -22.38 32.17 -44.95
C ALA A 132 -23.74 32.88 -44.76
N ALA A 133 -24.05 33.90 -45.58
CA ALA A 133 -25.33 34.63 -45.52
C ALA A 133 -26.50 33.88 -46.20
N LYS A 134 -26.24 32.89 -47.06
CA LYS A 134 -27.25 32.25 -47.92
C LYS A 134 -27.87 30.96 -47.38
N GLY A 135 -27.35 30.37 -46.30
CA GLY A 135 -27.99 29.19 -45.73
C GLY A 135 -27.14 28.49 -44.68
N GLY A 136 -27.83 27.97 -43.66
CA GLY A 136 -27.24 27.45 -42.44
C GLY A 136 -26.40 26.19 -42.62
N ILE A 137 -25.63 25.95 -41.55
CA ILE A 137 -24.76 24.81 -41.28
C ILE A 137 -25.33 23.51 -41.88
N ALA A 138 -24.76 23.08 -43.00
CA ALA A 138 -24.97 21.77 -43.58
C ALA A 138 -23.61 21.21 -43.98
N SER A 139 -23.16 20.19 -43.25
CA SER A 139 -22.11 19.26 -43.64
C SER A 139 -22.38 18.69 -45.04
N ALA A 140 -21.39 18.80 -45.93
CA ALA A 140 -20.81 17.67 -46.65
C ALA A 140 -19.81 18.20 -47.68
N VAL A 141 -18.58 17.70 -47.65
CA VAL A 141 -17.93 16.96 -48.75
C VAL A 141 -16.52 16.56 -48.28
N GLN A 142 -16.25 15.26 -48.39
CA GLN A 142 -14.93 14.64 -48.28
C GLN A 142 -13.93 15.30 -49.24
N PRO A 143 -12.67 15.48 -48.82
CA PRO A 143 -11.53 15.35 -49.70
C PRO A 143 -10.90 13.97 -49.49
N THR A 144 -10.87 13.17 -50.55
CA THR A 144 -9.87 12.13 -50.76
C THR A 144 -8.48 12.76 -50.76
N VAL A 145 -7.80 12.70 -49.62
CA VAL A 145 -6.36 12.90 -49.51
C VAL A 145 -5.78 11.69 -48.81
N GLN A 146 -4.79 11.07 -49.48
CA GLN A 146 -3.93 10.05 -48.93
C GLN A 146 -3.36 10.55 -47.60
N ALA A 147 -3.88 10.02 -46.49
CA ALA A 147 -3.27 10.18 -45.20
C ALA A 147 -2.13 9.17 -45.10
N THR A 148 -0.90 9.68 -45.17
CA THR A 148 0.24 9.08 -44.48
C THR A 148 -0.23 8.75 -43.06
N ALA A 149 -0.21 7.47 -42.72
CA ALA A 149 -0.55 6.96 -41.40
C ALA A 149 0.29 7.70 -40.35
N SER A 150 -0.30 8.72 -39.74
CA SER A 150 0.11 9.20 -38.43
C SER A 150 -0.05 8.00 -37.51
N ALA A 151 1.07 7.45 -37.08
CA ALA A 151 1.14 6.44 -36.07
C ALA A 151 0.44 6.97 -34.82
N ASP A 152 -0.82 6.61 -34.68
CA ASP A 152 -1.49 6.56 -33.40
C ASP A 152 -0.65 5.60 -32.55
N MET A 153 0.18 6.18 -31.69
CA MET A 153 0.81 5.52 -30.56
C MET A 153 -0.28 5.15 -29.55
N SER A 154 -1.28 4.38 -30.01
CA SER A 154 -1.97 3.46 -29.13
C SER A 154 -0.89 2.56 -28.58
N ALA A 155 -0.68 2.66 -27.27
CA ALA A 155 0.19 1.75 -26.55
C ALA A 155 -0.19 0.34 -26.97
N ARG A 156 0.66 -0.29 -27.78
CA ARG A 156 0.55 -1.71 -28.09
C ARG A 156 0.68 -2.40 -26.75
N SER A 157 -0.44 -2.74 -26.14
CA SER A 157 -0.49 -3.68 -25.05
C SER A 157 0.17 -4.93 -25.60
N ILE A 158 1.36 -5.25 -25.12
CA ILE A 158 1.97 -6.54 -25.35
C ILE A 158 1.11 -7.52 -24.52
N SER A 159 -0.04 -7.88 -25.08
CA SER A 159 -0.83 -8.99 -24.58
C SER A 159 -0.04 -10.24 -24.90
N ALA A 160 0.83 -10.64 -23.96
CA ALA A 160 1.39 -11.98 -23.98
C ALA A 160 0.23 -12.97 -24.15
N PRO A 161 0.37 -14.03 -24.98
CA PRO A 161 -0.71 -15.00 -25.15
C PRO A 161 -0.98 -15.64 -23.80
N VAL A 162 -2.13 -15.32 -23.20
CA VAL A 162 -2.61 -15.99 -22.00
C VAL A 162 -2.92 -17.41 -22.42
N ARG A 163 -2.06 -18.35 -22.00
CA ARG A 163 -2.27 -19.77 -22.22
C ARG A 163 -3.63 -20.13 -21.62
N SER A 164 -4.57 -20.58 -22.45
CA SER A 164 -5.90 -20.97 -21.99
C SER A 164 -5.74 -22.11 -20.98
N PRO A 165 -6.38 -22.02 -19.80
CA PRO A 165 -6.27 -23.08 -18.81
C PRO A 165 -6.81 -24.41 -19.35
N SER A 166 -6.25 -25.50 -18.87
CA SER A 166 -6.69 -26.86 -19.19
C SER A 166 -7.95 -27.24 -18.41
N SER A 167 -8.68 -28.25 -18.89
CA SER A 167 -9.78 -28.87 -18.14
C SER A 167 -9.32 -29.59 -16.85
N ALA A 168 -8.02 -29.86 -16.72
CA ALA A 168 -7.43 -30.44 -15.51
C ALA A 168 -7.03 -29.39 -14.45
N ASP A 169 -7.11 -28.09 -14.77
CA ASP A 169 -6.67 -27.02 -13.87
C ASP A 169 -7.74 -26.71 -12.82
N LEU A 170 -7.30 -26.44 -11.59
CA LEU A 170 -8.18 -26.04 -10.50
C LEU A 170 -8.39 -24.51 -10.49
N TYR A 171 -9.64 -24.09 -10.45
CA TYR A 171 -10.02 -22.68 -10.38
C TYR A 171 -10.30 -22.26 -8.94
N ILE A 172 -9.50 -21.33 -8.42
CA ILE A 172 -9.68 -20.76 -7.09
C ILE A 172 -10.02 -19.27 -7.28
N PRO A 173 -11.24 -18.82 -6.93
CA PRO A 173 -11.59 -17.40 -7.01
C PRO A 173 -10.76 -16.60 -6.00
N MET A 174 -10.31 -15.40 -6.40
CA MET A 174 -9.64 -14.49 -5.47
C MET A 174 -10.65 -13.93 -4.47
N SER A 175 -10.27 -13.89 -3.18
CA SER A 175 -11.00 -13.10 -2.20
C SER A 175 -10.91 -11.60 -2.52
N ALA A 176 -11.85 -10.80 -2.02
CA ALA A 176 -11.83 -9.34 -2.21
C ALA A 176 -10.52 -8.71 -1.70
N THR A 177 -10.03 -9.17 -0.53
CA THR A 177 -8.74 -8.78 0.04
C THR A 177 -7.58 -9.10 -0.91
N ARG A 178 -7.53 -10.34 -1.43
CA ARG A 178 -6.46 -10.77 -2.36
C ARG A 178 -6.48 -9.98 -3.67
N ALA A 179 -7.67 -9.71 -4.20
CA ALA A 179 -7.83 -8.90 -5.40
C ALA A 179 -7.39 -7.44 -5.17
N ALA A 180 -7.67 -6.87 -3.99
CA ALA A 180 -7.22 -5.53 -3.63
C ALA A 180 -5.69 -5.44 -3.48
N ILE A 181 -5.07 -6.43 -2.83
CA ILE A 181 -3.61 -6.55 -2.72
C ILE A 181 -2.99 -6.64 -4.11
N ALA A 182 -3.51 -7.51 -4.99
CA ALA A 182 -3.00 -7.68 -6.34
C ALA A 182 -3.00 -6.35 -7.13
N ARG A 183 -4.12 -5.60 -7.12
CA ARG A 183 -4.20 -4.29 -7.76
C ARG A 183 -3.15 -3.32 -7.21
N LYS A 184 -3.00 -3.24 -5.89
CA LYS A 184 -2.04 -2.33 -5.24
C LYS A 184 -0.59 -2.68 -5.55
N MET A 185 -0.25 -3.96 -5.59
CA MET A 185 1.10 -4.41 -5.94
C MET A 185 1.44 -4.14 -7.41
N THR A 186 0.47 -4.37 -8.32
CA THR A 186 0.62 -4.00 -9.72
C THR A 186 0.81 -2.49 -9.89
N GLU A 187 0.00 -1.67 -9.21
CA GLU A 187 0.14 -0.21 -9.20
C GLU A 187 1.53 0.21 -8.71
N SER A 188 1.98 -0.28 -7.55
CA SER A 188 3.31 0.04 -7.04
C SER A 188 4.43 -0.37 -7.99
N SER A 189 4.31 -1.53 -8.66
CA SER A 189 5.33 -2.01 -9.59
C SER A 189 5.43 -1.18 -10.87
N HIS A 190 4.32 -0.58 -11.32
CA HIS A 190 4.31 0.26 -12.52
C HIS A 190 4.64 1.72 -12.22
N ALA A 191 4.18 2.24 -11.07
CA ALA A 191 4.34 3.64 -10.72
C ALA A 191 5.73 3.96 -10.12
N ALA A 192 6.32 3.02 -9.37
CA ALA A 192 7.61 3.26 -8.73
C ALA A 192 8.78 2.73 -9.58
N ALA A 193 9.75 3.62 -9.86
CA ALA A 193 11.05 3.23 -10.39
C ALA A 193 11.93 2.68 -9.24
N LEU A 194 11.81 1.38 -8.97
CA LEU A 194 12.48 0.74 -7.83
C LEU A 194 13.95 0.43 -8.14
N VAL A 195 14.84 0.89 -7.26
CA VAL A 195 16.24 0.46 -7.17
C VAL A 195 16.44 -0.13 -5.78
N THR A 196 17.03 -1.32 -5.70
CA THR A 196 17.33 -1.95 -4.41
C THR A 196 18.83 -1.89 -4.10
N HIS A 197 19.14 -1.45 -2.89
CA HIS A 197 20.46 -1.56 -2.30
C HIS A 197 20.43 -2.58 -1.16
N MET A 198 21.48 -3.37 -1.01
CA MET A 198 21.61 -4.41 0.01
C MET A 198 22.93 -4.23 0.74
N ASP A 199 22.88 -4.34 2.06
CA ASP A 199 24.05 -4.23 2.93
C ASP A 199 23.85 -5.11 4.18
N GLU A 200 24.92 -5.32 4.95
CA GLU A 200 24.93 -6.11 6.18
C GLU A 200 25.26 -5.22 7.39
N ALA A 201 24.62 -5.50 8.52
CA ALA A 201 24.82 -4.73 9.75
C ALA A 201 25.23 -5.66 10.90
N ASP A 202 26.33 -5.34 11.58
CA ASP A 202 26.72 -6.04 12.80
C ASP A 202 25.78 -5.65 13.95
N VAL A 203 24.92 -6.60 14.32
CA VAL A 203 23.92 -6.46 15.41
C VAL A 203 24.34 -7.25 16.66
N THR A 204 25.61 -7.62 16.80
CA THR A 204 26.11 -8.42 17.94
C THR A 204 25.72 -7.81 19.28
N ASP A 205 25.93 -6.51 19.46
CA ASP A 205 25.64 -5.84 20.73
C ASP A 205 24.14 -5.70 20.98
N LEU A 206 23.35 -5.56 19.91
CA LEU A 206 21.89 -5.55 19.99
C LEU A 206 21.35 -6.92 20.41
N VAL A 207 21.92 -8.01 19.89
CA VAL A 207 21.58 -9.37 20.30
C VAL A 207 21.88 -9.57 21.78
N ALA A 208 23.07 -9.16 22.24
CA ALA A 208 23.45 -9.24 23.65
C ALA A 208 22.49 -8.43 24.55
N LEU A 209 22.17 -7.19 24.17
CA LEU A 209 21.24 -6.33 24.90
C LEU A 209 19.84 -6.97 25.01
N ARG A 210 19.31 -7.48 23.89
CA ARG A 210 17.99 -8.11 23.90
C ARG A 210 17.98 -9.35 24.78
N GLU A 211 19.01 -10.20 24.72
CA GLU A 211 19.07 -11.41 25.55
C GLU A 211 19.13 -11.09 27.03
N LYS A 212 19.80 -9.99 27.42
CA LYS A 212 19.84 -9.50 28.80
C LYS A 212 18.48 -8.97 29.29
N GLU A 213 17.75 -8.23 28.45
CA GLU A 213 16.54 -7.51 28.89
C GLU A 213 15.23 -8.26 28.61
N LYS A 214 15.21 -9.24 27.69
CA LYS A 214 13.97 -9.90 27.23
C LYS A 214 13.16 -10.53 28.36
N GLU A 215 13.81 -11.14 29.36
CA GLU A 215 13.13 -11.87 30.42
C GLU A 215 12.47 -10.92 31.42
N ARG A 216 13.21 -9.86 31.80
CA ARG A 216 12.70 -8.80 32.67
C ARG A 216 11.50 -8.08 32.05
N LEU A 217 11.58 -7.78 30.75
CA LEU A 217 10.48 -7.12 30.03
C LEU A 217 9.30 -8.04 29.78
N ALA A 218 9.53 -9.35 29.59
CA ALA A 218 8.46 -10.33 29.46
C ALA A 218 7.61 -10.42 30.73
N GLN A 219 8.21 -10.27 31.92
CA GLN A 219 7.48 -10.18 33.20
C GLN A 219 6.57 -8.95 33.27
N GLN A 220 6.87 -7.90 32.50
CA GLN A 220 6.06 -6.69 32.36
C GLN A 220 5.06 -6.79 31.18
N GLY A 221 4.91 -7.96 30.55
CA GLY A 221 4.01 -8.19 29.43
C GLY A 221 4.50 -7.69 28.07
N ILE A 222 5.75 -7.22 27.97
CA ILE A 222 6.33 -6.66 26.75
C ILE A 222 7.27 -7.68 26.11
N LYS A 223 6.93 -8.16 24.91
CA LYS A 223 7.82 -9.04 24.14
C LYS A 223 8.86 -8.22 23.38
N LEU A 224 10.08 -8.14 23.92
CA LEU A 224 11.18 -7.45 23.25
C LEU A 224 11.68 -8.25 22.03
N THR A 225 11.44 -7.70 20.83
CA THR A 225 11.99 -8.18 19.56
C THR A 225 13.04 -7.20 19.03
N TYR A 226 13.67 -7.51 17.89
CA TYR A 226 14.64 -6.60 17.26
C TYR A 226 13.96 -5.44 16.51
N LEU A 227 12.73 -5.63 16.05
CA LEU A 227 12.02 -4.68 15.19
C LEU A 227 11.85 -3.28 15.81
N PRO A 228 11.54 -3.10 17.10
CA PRO A 228 11.50 -1.77 17.73
C PRO A 228 12.80 -0.98 17.62
N PHE A 229 13.95 -1.66 17.70
CA PHE A 229 15.26 -1.02 17.55
C PHE A 229 15.47 -0.56 16.10
N PHE A 230 15.11 -1.40 15.13
CA PHE A 230 15.17 -1.02 13.71
C PHE A 230 14.22 0.12 13.37
N VAL A 231 13.01 0.14 13.93
CA VAL A 231 12.08 1.28 13.78
C VAL A 231 12.73 2.57 14.29
N LYS A 232 13.33 2.57 15.48
CA LYS A 232 14.00 3.77 16.00
C LYS A 232 15.21 4.18 15.16
N ALA A 233 16.02 3.23 14.69
CA ALA A 233 17.15 3.51 13.80
C ALA A 233 16.69 4.13 12.47
N VAL A 234 15.64 3.56 11.86
CA VAL A 234 15.03 4.09 10.63
C VAL A 234 14.54 5.51 10.86
N VAL A 235 13.82 5.79 11.95
CA VAL A 235 13.33 7.15 12.22
C VAL A 235 14.48 8.17 12.27
N VAL A 236 15.59 7.83 12.94
CA VAL A 236 16.79 8.69 12.97
C VAL A 236 17.36 8.89 11.56
N ALA A 237 17.45 7.84 10.76
CA ALA A 237 17.92 7.92 9.38
C ALA A 237 16.99 8.79 8.50
N LEU A 238 15.67 8.66 8.65
CA LEU A 238 14.67 9.45 7.93
C LEU A 238 14.71 10.94 8.32
N GLN A 239 15.06 11.26 9.56
CA GLN A 239 15.29 12.64 10.01
C GLN A 239 16.54 13.24 9.35
N GLN A 240 17.60 12.46 9.20
CA GLN A 240 18.85 12.88 8.55
C GLN A 240 18.75 12.92 7.03
N HIS A 241 17.92 12.07 6.44
CA HIS A 241 17.70 11.94 5.00
C HIS A 241 16.21 12.04 4.64
N PRO A 242 15.61 13.24 4.67
CA PRO A 242 14.16 13.43 4.52
C PRO A 242 13.55 12.92 3.21
N TYR A 243 14.34 12.81 2.14
CA TYR A 243 13.87 12.32 0.84
C TYR A 243 13.42 10.85 0.87
N PHE A 244 13.88 10.05 1.84
CA PHE A 244 13.36 8.69 2.03
C PHE A 244 11.97 8.70 2.69
N ASN A 245 11.61 9.76 3.41
CA ASN A 245 10.29 9.94 4.03
C ASN A 245 9.44 10.92 3.19
N ALA A 246 9.31 10.64 1.89
CA ALA A 246 8.65 11.53 0.95
C ALA A 246 7.56 10.82 0.14
N MET A 247 6.79 11.63 -0.59
CA MET A 247 5.84 11.21 -1.60
C MET A 247 6.07 12.05 -2.85
N LEU A 248 6.04 11.42 -4.02
CA LEU A 248 6.04 12.13 -5.30
C LEU A 248 4.60 12.47 -5.70
N ASP A 249 4.28 13.76 -5.77
CA ASP A 249 2.99 14.26 -6.23
C ASP A 249 3.15 14.73 -7.68
N GLU A 250 3.14 13.76 -8.59
CA GLU A 250 3.35 13.97 -10.02
C GLU A 250 2.31 14.90 -10.66
N PRO A 251 0.99 14.80 -10.35
CA PRO A 251 0.00 15.72 -10.91
C PRO A 251 0.28 17.19 -10.60
N ASN A 252 0.87 17.48 -9.44
CA ASN A 252 1.25 18.84 -9.04
C ASN A 252 2.75 19.12 -9.22
N GLN A 253 3.49 18.22 -9.85
CA GLN A 253 4.94 18.30 -10.09
C GLN A 253 5.76 18.69 -8.85
N ARG A 254 5.48 18.08 -7.70
CA ARG A 254 6.17 18.42 -6.44
C ARG A 254 6.56 17.17 -5.63
N ILE A 255 7.59 17.34 -4.82
CA ILE A 255 7.99 16.34 -3.82
C ILE A 255 7.44 16.78 -2.47
N VAL A 256 6.68 15.91 -1.82
CA VAL A 256 6.13 16.14 -0.47
C VAL A 256 7.02 15.44 0.53
N LEU A 257 7.79 16.21 1.32
CA LEU A 257 8.60 15.69 2.41
C LEU A 257 7.75 15.58 3.69
N HIS A 258 7.51 14.36 4.17
CA HIS A 258 6.73 14.15 5.38
C HIS A 258 7.54 14.53 6.63
N LYS A 259 6.88 15.26 7.54
CA LYS A 259 7.44 15.61 8.87
C LYS A 259 6.94 14.68 9.98
N GLN A 260 5.99 13.82 9.66
CA GLN A 260 5.51 12.74 10.50
C GLN A 260 6.24 11.45 10.14
N TYR A 261 6.51 10.62 11.14
CA TYR A 261 7.19 9.34 10.99
C TYR A 261 6.21 8.21 11.35
N HIS A 262 5.40 7.83 10.36
CA HIS A 262 4.42 6.76 10.48
C HIS A 262 4.97 5.50 9.83
N ILE A 263 5.34 4.52 10.63
CA ILE A 263 6.06 3.34 10.13
C ILE A 263 5.10 2.19 9.94
N GLY A 264 4.86 1.83 8.68
CA GLY A 264 4.14 0.63 8.30
C GLY A 264 4.96 -0.62 8.63
N ILE A 265 4.35 -1.61 9.26
CA ILE A 265 5.01 -2.88 9.59
C ILE A 265 4.31 -3.99 8.83
N ALA A 266 5.00 -4.64 7.91
CA ALA A 266 4.42 -5.74 7.15
C ALA A 266 4.22 -6.98 8.05
N VAL A 267 2.98 -7.46 8.13
CA VAL A 267 2.58 -8.63 8.90
C VAL A 267 1.96 -9.65 7.97
N ASP A 268 2.53 -10.85 7.97
CA ASP A 268 2.00 -11.99 7.23
C ASP A 268 0.77 -12.57 7.96
N THR A 269 -0.31 -12.77 7.21
CA THR A 269 -1.59 -13.31 7.68
C THR A 269 -2.14 -14.30 6.67
N GLU A 270 -3.12 -15.12 7.07
CA GLU A 270 -3.72 -16.13 6.17
C GLU A 270 -4.38 -15.51 4.92
N GLU A 271 -4.89 -14.28 5.02
CA GLU A 271 -5.49 -13.56 3.90
C GLU A 271 -4.47 -12.83 3.01
N GLY A 272 -3.22 -12.75 3.45
CA GLY A 272 -2.12 -12.09 2.75
C GLY A 272 -1.36 -11.11 3.64
N LEU A 273 -0.52 -10.30 3.00
CA LEU A 273 0.31 -9.32 3.67
C LEU A 273 -0.50 -8.07 4.01
N ILE A 274 -0.54 -7.71 5.30
CA ILE A 274 -1.19 -6.50 5.79
C ILE A 274 -0.13 -5.59 6.42
N VAL A 275 -0.28 -4.28 6.30
CA VAL A 275 0.69 -3.29 6.79
C VAL A 275 0.02 -2.36 7.81
N PRO A 276 -0.13 -2.77 9.09
CA PRO A 276 -0.50 -1.85 10.15
C PRO A 276 0.57 -0.76 10.37
N VAL A 277 0.13 0.40 10.88
CA VAL A 277 0.95 1.60 11.00
C VAL A 277 1.24 1.94 12.46
N VAL A 278 2.51 1.97 12.84
CA VAL A 278 2.97 2.56 14.10
C VAL A 278 3.03 4.07 13.93
N ARG A 279 2.10 4.80 14.55
CA ARG A 279 1.98 6.25 14.39
C ARG A 279 2.99 7.01 15.27
N ASN A 280 3.57 8.08 14.73
CA ASN A 280 4.49 8.99 15.43
C ASN A 280 5.65 8.23 16.10
N ALA A 281 6.28 7.32 15.36
CA ALA A 281 7.36 6.47 15.88
C ALA A 281 8.58 7.28 16.37
N ASP A 282 8.70 8.54 15.95
CA ASP A 282 9.65 9.52 16.47
C ASP A 282 9.39 9.88 17.94
N LYS A 283 8.12 9.96 18.34
CA LYS A 283 7.70 10.37 19.69
C LYS A 283 7.67 9.21 20.68
N LEU A 284 7.67 7.97 20.18
CA LEU A 284 7.62 6.78 21.01
C LEU A 284 9.03 6.32 21.43
N ASN A 285 9.15 5.83 22.66
CA ASN A 285 10.34 5.10 23.10
C ASN A 285 10.33 3.65 22.60
N ILE A 286 11.46 2.93 22.77
CA ILE A 286 11.61 1.55 22.25
C ILE A 286 10.54 0.59 22.82
N LEU A 287 10.19 0.72 24.10
CA LEU A 287 9.20 -0.16 24.74
C LEU A 287 7.78 0.14 24.27
N GLU A 288 7.45 1.41 24.05
CA GLU A 288 6.18 1.84 23.47
C GLU A 288 6.03 1.34 22.03
N VAL A 289 7.10 1.44 21.23
CA VAL A 289 7.13 0.85 19.88
C VAL A 289 6.95 -0.67 19.95
N ALA A 290 7.61 -1.35 20.89
CA ALA A 290 7.45 -2.79 21.08
C ALA A 290 6.00 -3.19 21.41
N ALA A 291 5.37 -2.46 22.33
CA ALA A 291 3.98 -2.68 22.70
C ALA A 291 3.03 -2.43 21.52
N ALA A 292 3.22 -1.33 20.78
CA ALA A 292 2.42 -1.00 19.60
C ALA A 292 2.54 -2.07 18.51
N ILE A 293 3.74 -2.54 18.21
CA ILE A 293 3.97 -3.61 17.23
C ILE A 293 3.30 -4.91 17.70
N GLN A 294 3.42 -5.25 18.98
CA GLN A 294 2.81 -6.46 19.55
C GLN A 294 1.29 -6.44 19.41
N ASP A 295 0.65 -5.33 19.77
CA ASP A 295 -0.80 -5.14 19.65
C ASP A 295 -1.26 -5.20 18.18
N LEU A 296 -0.67 -4.35 17.32
CA LEU A 296 -1.04 -4.27 15.91
C LEU A 296 -0.85 -5.60 15.20
N SER A 297 0.26 -6.31 15.45
CA SER A 297 0.51 -7.63 14.86
C SER A 297 -0.46 -8.70 15.37
N GLY A 298 -0.86 -8.64 16.64
CA GLY A 298 -1.86 -9.53 17.21
C GLY A 298 -3.25 -9.31 16.60
N ARG A 299 -3.64 -8.04 16.44
CA ARG A 299 -4.91 -7.66 15.82
C ARG A 299 -4.93 -7.89 14.31
N ALA A 300 -3.79 -7.75 13.62
CA ALA A 300 -3.65 -8.10 12.20
C ALA A 300 -4.00 -9.58 11.97
N ARG A 301 -3.36 -10.48 12.72
CA ARG A 301 -3.60 -11.93 12.60
C ARG A 301 -5.02 -12.35 12.97
N THR A 302 -5.66 -11.60 13.87
CA THR A 302 -7.04 -11.89 14.32
C THR A 302 -8.10 -11.09 13.55
N HIS A 303 -7.73 -10.35 12.50
CA HIS A 303 -8.63 -9.56 11.65
C HIS A 303 -9.42 -8.50 12.42
N LYS A 304 -8.78 -7.89 13.43
CA LYS A 304 -9.35 -6.85 14.32
C LYS A 304 -8.69 -5.48 14.14
N LEU A 305 -8.00 -5.26 13.04
CA LEU A 305 -7.48 -3.94 12.69
C LEU A 305 -8.59 -3.06 12.12
N ARG A 306 -8.55 -1.79 12.48
CA ARG A 306 -9.39 -0.76 11.87
C ARG A 306 -8.72 -0.23 10.60
N LEU A 307 -9.52 0.30 9.68
CA LEU A 307 -9.02 0.81 8.39
C LEU A 307 -8.00 1.94 8.57
N ASP A 308 -8.21 2.83 9.56
CA ASP A 308 -7.29 3.91 9.88
C ASP A 308 -5.94 3.40 10.41
N GLU A 309 -5.86 2.17 10.92
CA GLU A 309 -4.61 1.58 11.39
C GLU A 309 -3.80 0.94 10.27
N MET A 310 -4.38 0.81 9.08
CA MET A 310 -3.75 0.25 7.88
C MET A 310 -3.39 1.32 6.84
N GLN A 311 -3.55 2.60 7.19
CA GLN A 311 -3.38 3.73 6.26
C GLN A 311 -2.52 4.85 6.84
N GLY A 312 -1.83 5.56 5.94
CA GLY A 312 -1.06 6.77 6.26
C GLY A 312 0.32 6.50 6.84
N SER A 313 0.92 5.35 6.55
CA SER A 313 2.37 5.17 6.68
C SER A 313 3.10 6.09 5.70
N THR A 314 4.27 6.57 6.12
CA THR A 314 5.18 7.39 5.31
C THR A 314 6.43 6.62 4.93
N PHE A 315 6.66 5.47 5.58
CA PHE A 315 7.73 4.52 5.33
C PHE A 315 7.28 3.14 5.81
N SER A 316 7.75 2.07 5.17
CA SER A 316 7.42 0.70 5.56
C SER A 316 8.65 -0.14 5.90
N ILE A 317 8.47 -1.10 6.81
CA ILE A 317 9.45 -2.15 7.11
C ILE A 317 8.80 -3.50 6.84
N SER A 318 9.51 -4.34 6.09
CA SER A 318 9.17 -5.74 5.87
C SER A 318 10.29 -6.62 6.39
N SER A 319 9.96 -7.73 7.06
CA SER A 319 10.97 -8.67 7.56
C SER A 319 10.60 -10.10 7.19
N ILE A 320 11.58 -10.82 6.64
CA ILE A 320 11.49 -12.25 6.33
C ILE A 320 12.45 -13.09 7.18
N GLY A 321 13.05 -12.48 8.21
CA GLY A 321 14.05 -13.12 9.05
C GLY A 321 13.51 -14.35 9.79
N SER A 322 12.24 -14.34 10.19
CA SER A 322 11.58 -15.49 10.84
C SER A 322 11.36 -16.68 9.91
N VAL A 323 11.33 -16.46 8.60
CA VAL A 323 11.22 -17.50 7.56
C VAL A 323 12.60 -17.97 7.10
N GLY A 324 13.67 -17.33 7.58
CA GLY A 324 15.05 -17.69 7.26
C GLY A 324 15.59 -17.04 5.99
N GLY A 325 14.91 -16.05 5.40
CA GLY A 325 15.44 -15.30 4.26
C GLY A 325 16.65 -14.43 4.67
N THR A 326 17.60 -14.22 3.76
CA THR A 326 18.76 -13.34 3.99
C THR A 326 18.55 -11.99 3.33
N HIS A 327 18.22 -11.99 2.04
CA HIS A 327 18.01 -10.77 1.25
C HIS A 327 16.73 -10.91 0.43
N PHE A 328 16.06 -9.79 0.19
CA PHE A 328 14.92 -9.70 -0.71
C PHE A 328 14.69 -8.26 -1.15
N THR A 329 13.96 -8.08 -2.25
CA THR A 329 13.64 -6.80 -2.87
C THR A 329 12.16 -6.48 -2.64
N PRO A 330 11.77 -5.92 -1.48
CA PRO A 330 10.37 -5.62 -1.21
C PRO A 330 9.83 -4.54 -2.15
N LEU A 331 8.55 -4.64 -2.51
CA LEU A 331 7.83 -3.56 -3.17
C LEU A 331 7.43 -2.50 -2.14
N THR A 332 7.59 -1.23 -2.50
CA THR A 332 7.10 -0.09 -1.71
C THR A 332 5.58 -0.15 -1.55
N ASN A 333 5.07 0.39 -0.45
CA ASN A 333 3.64 0.58 -0.28
C ASN A 333 3.24 1.93 -0.89
N TYR A 334 3.02 1.97 -2.21
CA TYR A 334 2.67 3.22 -2.92
C TYR A 334 1.57 4.01 -2.18
N PRO A 335 1.74 5.32 -1.97
CA PRO A 335 2.70 6.23 -2.61
C PRO A 335 4.01 6.48 -1.83
N GLU A 336 4.38 5.61 -0.90
CA GLU A 336 5.69 5.66 -0.24
C GLU A 336 6.83 5.48 -1.24
N VAL A 337 7.91 6.25 -1.07
CA VAL A 337 9.08 6.21 -1.98
C VAL A 337 10.17 5.22 -1.55
N SER A 338 10.08 4.66 -0.33
CA SER A 338 11.10 3.73 0.18
C SER A 338 10.55 2.73 1.20
N ILE A 339 11.24 1.60 1.31
CA ILE A 339 10.90 0.48 2.20
C ILE A 339 12.19 -0.19 2.67
N LEU A 340 12.23 -0.62 3.92
CA LEU A 340 13.33 -1.43 4.46
C LEU A 340 12.96 -2.91 4.50
N GLY A 341 13.74 -3.74 3.81
CA GLY A 341 13.71 -5.19 3.93
C GLY A 341 14.71 -5.69 4.97
N ILE A 342 14.27 -6.48 5.94
CA ILE A 342 15.13 -7.04 7.00
C ILE A 342 15.22 -8.57 6.88
N GLY A 343 16.46 -9.06 6.75
CA GLY A 343 16.81 -10.47 6.69
C GLY A 343 16.90 -11.17 8.04
N SER A 344 17.41 -12.39 8.02
CA SER A 344 17.70 -13.20 9.21
C SER A 344 19.06 -12.86 9.80
N ILE A 345 19.10 -12.74 11.14
CA ILE A 345 20.33 -12.57 11.90
C ILE A 345 21.05 -13.92 12.01
N ARG A 346 22.32 -14.00 11.61
CA ARG A 346 23.13 -15.23 11.60
C ARG A 346 24.55 -14.97 12.10
N ASP A 347 25.18 -16.04 12.56
CA ASP A 347 26.62 -16.02 12.85
C ASP A 347 27.41 -15.94 11.55
N ARG A 348 28.29 -14.94 11.44
CA ARG A 348 29.21 -14.77 10.32
C ARG A 348 30.63 -14.45 10.79
N PRO A 349 31.66 -14.92 10.08
CA PRO A 349 33.03 -14.49 10.33
C PRO A 349 33.18 -13.03 9.87
N ALA A 350 33.75 -12.19 10.74
CA ALA A 350 34.12 -10.82 10.45
C ALA A 350 35.52 -10.53 10.98
N VAL A 351 36.25 -9.65 10.30
CA VAL A 351 37.58 -9.22 10.75
C VAL A 351 37.42 -8.01 11.66
N ARG A 352 37.91 -8.11 12.91
CA ARG A 352 38.02 -6.99 13.86
C ARG A 352 39.44 -6.98 14.41
N ASP A 353 40.08 -5.82 14.36
CA ASP A 353 41.44 -5.62 14.88
C ASP A 353 42.45 -6.67 14.35
N GLY A 354 42.29 -7.09 13.09
CA GLY A 354 43.14 -8.10 12.44
C GLY A 354 42.82 -9.56 12.78
N ALA A 355 41.84 -9.83 13.65
CA ALA A 355 41.41 -11.18 14.02
C ALA A 355 40.04 -11.54 13.42
N VAL A 356 39.88 -12.81 13.01
CA VAL A 356 38.57 -13.35 12.59
C VAL A 356 37.76 -13.67 13.83
N VAL A 357 36.62 -13.00 13.98
CA VAL A 357 35.68 -13.19 15.09
C VAL A 357 34.28 -13.49 14.56
N VAL A 358 33.51 -14.26 15.32
CA VAL A 358 32.10 -14.52 14.99
C VAL A 358 31.27 -13.31 15.42
N ARG A 359 30.44 -12.80 14.50
CA ARG A 359 29.51 -11.70 14.72
C ARG A 359 28.10 -12.08 14.31
N LYS A 360 27.12 -11.42 14.91
CA LYS A 360 25.72 -11.50 14.50
C LYS A 360 25.49 -10.46 13.40
N MET A 361 25.31 -10.92 12.17
CA MET A 361 24.98 -10.11 11.00
C MET A 361 23.54 -10.41 10.57
#